data_AF-A0A498LL86-F1
#
_entry.id   AF-A0A498LL86-F1
#
_cell.length_a   1.000
_cell.length_b   1.000
_cell.length_c   1.000
_cell.angle_alpha   90.00
_cell.angle_beta   90.00
_cell.angle_gamma   90.00
#
_symmetry.space_group_name_H-M   'P 1'
#
loop_
_entity.id
_entity.type
_entity.pdbx_description
1 polymer ?
#
loop_
_entity_poly.entity_id
_entity_poly.type
_entity_poly.pdbx_seq_one_letter_code
_entity_poly.pdbx_strand_id
1 'polypeptide(L)'
;MIHLNTLFRFLIGRPNTHSQWVATTPYLTLHIEKADERREVLAQTLKDALKNGDVAMSTDMWTDDYKKISYIAITCHYITDDYTLVGKTLTTAMFPVEDAKTGKNIRREIVRLLVNKFGLDPSSLSRIVWVTDEGSNIIKALEPYRRLSCLDHLINTVLRHSLHADALPDNAPDIGETLSAAKGLVRYLKHSGLAAQLSKTVLQMGETRFSTVYLTLKSVQDIFPELWEKLETRGELERIQNIAPDLLSFLVTFLEPFYNAQRELEGDKYTTINLVCLWTEKLKKHCEPSPTDSPQQAFVRQRHAEFILQKKSW
;
A
#
# COMPACT_ATOMS: atom_id res chain seq x y z
N MET A 1 -4.20 -3.24 5.01
CA MET A 1 -4.23 -2.59 3.67
C MET A 1 -4.62 -3.53 2.50
N ILE A 2 -4.46 -4.86 2.64
CA ILE A 2 -4.76 -5.84 1.57
C ILE A 2 -6.26 -6.20 1.48
N HIS A 3 -6.98 -6.20 2.61
CA HIS A 3 -8.36 -6.72 2.66
C HIS A 3 -9.45 -5.84 2.04
N LEU A 4 -9.18 -4.56 1.75
CA LEU A 4 -10.18 -3.69 1.14
C LEU A 4 -10.45 -4.08 -0.33
N ASN A 5 -9.49 -4.64 -1.07
CA ASN A 5 -9.72 -4.96 -2.49
C ASN A 5 -10.55 -6.23 -2.73
N THR A 6 -10.53 -7.20 -1.80
CA THR A 6 -11.25 -8.47 -1.99
C THR A 6 -12.75 -8.34 -1.70
N LEU A 7 -13.15 -7.43 -0.79
CA LEU A 7 -14.57 -7.18 -0.48
C LEU A 7 -15.32 -6.45 -1.61
N PHE A 8 -14.60 -5.72 -2.47
CA PHE A 8 -15.17 -4.86 -3.52
C PHE A 8 -15.85 -5.63 -4.66
N ARG A 9 -15.50 -6.90 -4.90
CA ARG A 9 -16.14 -7.70 -5.96
C ARG A 9 -17.54 -8.21 -5.59
N PHE A 10 -17.90 -8.23 -4.31
CA PHE A 10 -19.18 -8.81 -3.86
C PHE A 10 -20.31 -7.79 -3.71
N LEU A 11 -20.00 -6.49 -3.65
CA LEU A 11 -20.99 -5.43 -3.40
C LEU A 11 -21.32 -4.56 -4.62
N ILE A 12 -20.58 -4.68 -5.72
CA ILE A 12 -20.80 -3.90 -6.94
C ILE A 12 -21.45 -4.80 -7.99
N GLY A 13 -22.78 -4.93 -7.91
CA GLY A 13 -23.57 -5.44 -9.02
C GLY A 13 -23.30 -4.62 -10.28
N ARG A 14 -23.17 -5.29 -11.44
CA ARG A 14 -23.06 -4.63 -12.74
C ARG A 14 -24.32 -3.77 -12.97
N PRO A 15 -24.21 -2.46 -13.27
CA PRO A 15 -25.37 -1.66 -13.63
C PRO A 15 -25.67 -1.83 -15.11
N ASN A 16 -26.84 -2.39 -15.45
CA ASN A 16 -27.47 -2.15 -16.74
C ASN A 16 -28.51 -1.03 -16.59
N THR A 17 -28.27 0.05 -17.33
CA THR A 17 -29.18 1.06 -17.89
C THR A 17 -30.36 1.58 -17.06
N HIS A 18 -30.33 2.90 -16.83
CA HIS A 18 -31.45 3.81 -16.55
C HIS A 18 -32.53 3.33 -15.56
N SER A 19 -32.26 3.53 -14.27
CA SER A 19 -33.30 3.92 -13.32
C SER A 19 -32.67 4.70 -12.17
N GLN A 20 -33.30 5.82 -11.79
CA GLN A 20 -33.07 6.44 -10.50
C GLN A 20 -33.51 5.42 -9.45
N TRP A 21 -32.55 4.86 -8.71
CA TRP A 21 -32.86 4.00 -7.58
C TRP A 21 -33.41 4.85 -6.44
N VAL A 22 -34.71 5.13 -6.48
CA VAL A 22 -35.47 5.47 -5.28
C VAL A 22 -35.47 4.20 -4.44
N ALA A 23 -35.04 4.30 -3.18
CA ALA A 23 -34.98 3.19 -2.26
C ALA A 23 -36.39 2.63 -1.99
N THR A 24 -36.81 1.62 -2.75
CA THR A 24 -38.14 0.98 -2.60
C THR A 24 -38.10 -0.54 -2.64
N THR A 25 -36.93 -1.17 -2.43
CA THR A 25 -36.85 -2.63 -2.27
C THR A 25 -36.71 -2.99 -0.78
N PRO A 26 -37.64 -3.77 -0.19
CA PRO A 26 -37.60 -4.16 1.23
C PRO A 26 -36.27 -4.79 1.68
N TYR A 27 -35.56 -5.47 0.76
CA TYR A 27 -34.24 -6.05 1.01
C TYR A 27 -33.16 -5.01 1.28
N LEU A 28 -33.19 -3.86 0.60
CA LEU A 28 -32.21 -2.80 0.81
C LEU A 28 -32.43 -2.14 2.17
N THR A 29 -33.69 -1.89 2.54
CA THR A 29 -34.07 -1.36 3.85
C THR A 29 -33.59 -2.27 4.99
N LEU A 30 -33.84 -3.59 4.88
CA LEU A 30 -33.38 -4.56 5.88
C LEU A 30 -31.84 -4.59 6.02
N HIS A 31 -31.10 -4.44 4.91
CA HIS A 31 -29.64 -4.40 4.96
C HIS A 31 -29.11 -3.11 5.59
N ILE A 32 -29.78 -1.98 5.35
CA ILE A 32 -29.45 -0.70 5.99
C ILE A 32 -29.70 -0.79 7.50
N GLU A 33 -30.86 -1.29 7.92
CA GLU A 33 -31.20 -1.49 9.34
C GLU A 33 -30.15 -2.37 10.03
N LYS A 34 -29.84 -3.54 9.46
CA LYS A 34 -28.79 -4.42 10.01
C LYS A 34 -27.41 -3.77 10.04
N ALA A 35 -27.10 -2.91 9.07
CA ALA A 35 -25.82 -2.19 9.05
C ALA A 35 -25.78 -1.10 10.12
N ASP A 36 -26.90 -0.45 10.42
CA ASP A 36 -27.03 0.53 11.48
C ASP A 36 -26.96 -0.15 12.86
N GLU A 37 -27.66 -1.26 13.08
CA GLU A 37 -27.54 -2.08 14.31
C GLU A 37 -26.08 -2.50 14.56
N ARG A 38 -25.40 -3.03 13.54
CA ARG A 38 -23.99 -3.40 13.65
C ARG A 38 -23.08 -2.20 13.91
N ARG A 39 -23.43 -1.03 13.38
CA ARG A 39 -22.68 0.21 13.62
C ARG A 39 -22.83 0.67 15.06
N GLU A 40 -24.03 0.58 15.63
CA GLU A 40 -24.27 0.90 17.05
C GLU A 40 -23.45 -0.01 17.97
N VAL A 41 -23.46 -1.32 17.69
CA VAL A 41 -22.61 -2.28 18.43
C VAL A 41 -21.14 -1.91 18.31
N LEU A 42 -20.64 -1.64 17.10
CA LEU A 42 -19.25 -1.26 16.86
C LEU A 42 -18.89 0.07 17.54
N ALA A 43 -19.78 1.05 17.52
CA ALA A 43 -19.61 2.34 18.19
C ALA A 43 -19.51 2.16 19.70
N GLN A 44 -20.35 1.29 20.28
CA GLN A 44 -20.29 0.99 21.71
C GLN A 44 -18.98 0.30 22.07
N THR A 45 -18.56 -0.72 21.32
CA THR A 45 -17.26 -1.37 21.52
C THR A 45 -16.10 -0.38 21.43
N LEU A 46 -16.13 0.54 20.47
CA LEU A 46 -15.10 1.57 20.33
C LEU A 46 -15.08 2.53 21.54
N LYS A 47 -16.25 2.95 22.03
CA LYS A 47 -16.36 3.80 23.23
C LYS A 47 -15.79 3.09 24.46
N ASP A 48 -16.03 1.80 24.61
CA ASP A 48 -15.52 1.03 25.74
C ASP A 48 -14.00 0.79 25.63
N ALA A 49 -13.49 0.50 24.43
CA ALA A 49 -12.06 0.44 24.16
C ALA A 49 -11.36 1.78 24.48
N LEU A 50 -11.98 2.90 24.10
CA LEU A 50 -11.50 4.25 24.44
C LEU A 50 -11.56 4.56 25.94
N LYS A 51 -12.39 3.91 26.75
CA LYS A 51 -12.34 4.06 28.21
C LYS A 51 -11.13 3.32 28.78
N ASN A 52 -10.95 2.07 28.35
CA ASN A 52 -10.05 1.09 28.96
C ASN A 52 -8.57 1.22 28.54
N GLY A 53 -8.25 1.95 27.47
CA GLY A 53 -6.85 2.08 27.03
C GLY A 53 -6.63 3.03 25.86
N ASP A 54 -5.45 2.93 25.25
CA ASP A 54 -5.06 3.68 24.06
C ASP A 54 -5.56 2.96 22.79
N VAL A 55 -6.42 3.64 22.03
CA VAL A 55 -6.89 3.17 20.73
C VAL A 55 -5.98 3.75 19.65
N ALA A 56 -5.56 2.91 18.71
CA ALA A 56 -4.91 3.38 17.49
C ALA A 56 -5.91 3.43 16.34
N MET A 57 -5.74 4.39 15.43
CA MET A 57 -6.51 4.45 14.19
C MET A 57 -5.59 4.63 13.00
N SER A 58 -5.83 3.85 11.95
CA SER A 58 -5.27 4.10 10.64
C SER A 58 -6.32 4.77 9.75
N THR A 59 -5.87 5.73 8.94
CA THR A 59 -6.72 6.31 7.90
C THR A 59 -6.02 6.28 6.56
N ASP A 60 -6.76 5.87 5.54
CA ASP A 60 -6.31 5.82 4.15
C ASP A 60 -7.28 6.66 3.30
N MET A 61 -6.73 7.35 2.31
CA MET A 61 -7.49 8.16 1.37
C MET A 61 -7.04 7.87 -0.05
N TRP A 62 -8.00 7.55 -0.91
CA TRP A 62 -7.72 7.32 -2.33
C TRP A 62 -8.76 8.00 -3.20
N THR A 63 -8.43 8.18 -4.48
CA THR A 63 -9.39 8.55 -5.51
C THR A 63 -9.58 7.37 -6.41
N ASP A 64 -10.83 6.99 -6.64
CA ASP A 64 -11.19 6.00 -7.64
C ASP A 64 -10.86 6.54 -9.03
N ASP A 65 -10.03 5.82 -9.78
CA ASP A 65 -9.55 6.27 -11.08
C ASP A 65 -10.64 6.32 -12.16
N TYR A 66 -11.74 5.59 -12.00
CA TYR A 66 -12.82 5.52 -12.99
C TYR A 66 -13.87 6.60 -12.73
N LYS A 67 -14.44 6.63 -11.53
CA LYS A 67 -15.49 7.57 -11.13
C LYS A 67 -14.94 8.93 -10.70
N LYS A 68 -13.62 9.03 -10.45
CA LYS A 68 -12.95 10.22 -9.91
C LYS A 68 -13.51 10.66 -8.54
N ILE A 69 -14.10 9.72 -7.81
CA ILE A 69 -14.65 9.94 -6.47
C ILE A 69 -13.56 9.66 -5.44
N SER A 70 -13.44 10.55 -4.47
CA SER A 70 -12.49 10.39 -3.37
C SER A 70 -13.14 9.69 -2.20
N TYR A 71 -12.38 8.84 -1.52
CA TYR A 71 -12.82 8.09 -0.35
C TYR A 71 -11.87 8.30 0.81
N ILE A 72 -12.40 8.15 2.02
CA ILE A 72 -11.65 8.06 3.26
C ILE A 72 -12.10 6.80 4.00
N ALA A 73 -11.14 6.00 4.46
CA ALA A 73 -11.40 4.86 5.31
C ALA A 73 -10.72 5.06 6.65
N ILE A 74 -11.42 4.75 7.74
CA ILE A 74 -10.87 4.76 9.10
C ILE A 74 -10.99 3.36 9.67
N THR A 75 -9.87 2.81 10.14
CA THR A 75 -9.80 1.52 10.81
C THR A 75 -9.26 1.72 12.21
N CYS A 76 -9.98 1.20 13.21
CA CYS A 76 -9.53 1.23 14.60
C CYS A 76 -8.81 -0.08 14.95
N HIS A 77 -7.85 0.06 15.87
CA HIS A 77 -7.06 -1.01 16.43
C HIS A 77 -6.99 -0.83 17.94
N TYR A 78 -7.25 -1.91 18.68
CA TYR A 78 -7.13 -1.94 20.14
C TYR A 78 -6.86 -3.36 20.60
N ILE A 79 -6.42 -3.50 21.85
CA ILE A 79 -6.14 -4.78 22.49
C ILE A 79 -7.23 -5.00 23.54
N THR A 80 -7.85 -6.18 23.53
CA THR A 80 -8.83 -6.60 24.54
C THR A 80 -8.13 -7.14 25.79
N ASP A 81 -8.88 -7.32 26.88
CA ASP A 81 -8.34 -7.75 28.18
C ASP A 81 -7.68 -9.14 28.15
N ASP A 82 -8.02 -9.97 27.15
CA ASP A 82 -7.40 -11.27 26.86
C ASP A 82 -6.16 -11.19 25.96
N TYR A 83 -5.60 -9.99 25.76
CA TYR A 83 -4.45 -9.70 24.89
C TYR A 83 -4.66 -10.00 23.41
N THR A 84 -5.91 -10.04 22.95
CA THR A 84 -6.22 -10.19 21.52
C THR A 84 -6.17 -8.83 20.81
N LEU A 85 -5.40 -8.74 19.71
CA LEU A 85 -5.42 -7.57 18.84
C LEU A 85 -6.70 -7.58 17.99
N VAL A 86 -7.48 -6.51 18.10
CA VAL A 86 -8.68 -6.31 17.29
C VAL A 86 -8.45 -5.19 16.30
N GLY A 87 -8.62 -5.49 15.01
CA GLY A 87 -8.69 -4.50 13.93
C GLY A 87 -10.09 -4.46 13.32
N LYS A 88 -10.72 -3.29 13.26
CA LYS A 88 -12.05 -3.10 12.63
C LYS A 88 -12.09 -1.84 11.78
N THR A 89 -12.44 -1.99 10.51
CA THR A 89 -12.76 -0.84 9.66
C THR A 89 -14.08 -0.24 10.14
N LEU A 90 -14.02 0.97 10.68
CA LEU A 90 -15.19 1.70 11.17
C LEU A 90 -16.05 2.16 10.00
N THR A 91 -15.42 2.84 9.04
CA THR A 91 -16.13 3.43 7.91
C THR A 91 -15.24 3.50 6.70
N THR A 92 -15.86 3.30 5.54
CA THR A 92 -15.37 3.78 4.25
C THR A 92 -16.43 4.75 3.75
N ALA A 93 -16.07 6.03 3.68
CA ALA A 93 -16.99 7.09 3.29
C ALA A 93 -16.48 7.78 2.02
N MET A 94 -17.42 8.21 1.19
CA MET A 94 -17.11 9.17 0.14
C MET A 94 -16.69 10.48 0.81
N PHE A 95 -15.52 10.99 0.42
CA PHE A 95 -15.08 12.32 0.80
C PHE A 95 -15.96 13.35 0.08
N PRO A 96 -16.41 14.44 0.73
CA PRO A 96 -17.29 15.43 0.10
C PRO A 96 -16.74 15.91 -1.24
N VAL A 97 -17.59 15.88 -2.29
CA VAL A 97 -17.16 16.06 -3.68
C VAL A 97 -16.78 17.52 -3.96
N GLU A 98 -17.48 18.43 -3.30
CA GLU A 98 -17.29 19.87 -3.32
C GLU A 98 -16.04 20.34 -2.54
N ASP A 99 -15.44 19.48 -1.72
CA ASP A 99 -14.31 19.85 -0.89
C ASP A 99 -12.96 19.51 -1.52
N ALA A 100 -12.06 20.49 -1.53
CA ALA A 100 -10.64 20.23 -1.74
C ALA A 100 -10.07 19.40 -0.56
N LYS A 101 -9.14 18.48 -0.84
CA LYS A 101 -8.46 17.61 0.14
C LYS A 101 -7.40 18.35 0.98
N THR A 102 -7.74 19.53 1.48
CA THR A 102 -6.88 20.29 2.40
C THR A 102 -6.87 19.63 3.77
N GLY A 103 -5.81 19.84 4.57
CA GLY A 103 -5.77 19.30 5.93
C GLY A 103 -6.95 19.74 6.81
N LYS A 104 -7.45 20.96 6.64
CA LYS A 104 -8.64 21.46 7.33
C LYS A 104 -9.90 20.65 6.98
N ASN A 105 -10.11 20.39 5.69
CA ASN A 105 -11.30 19.66 5.23
C ASN A 105 -11.22 18.18 5.60
N ILE A 106 -10.03 17.57 5.50
CA ILE A 106 -9.80 16.19 5.95
C ILE A 106 -10.09 16.05 7.45
N ARG A 107 -9.58 16.96 8.28
CA ARG A 107 -9.85 16.96 9.72
C ARG A 107 -11.34 17.09 10.02
N ARG A 108 -12.03 18.01 9.34
CA ARG A 108 -13.48 18.18 9.47
C ARG A 108 -14.22 16.88 9.15
N GLU A 109 -13.84 16.19 8.09
CA GLU A 109 -14.48 14.93 7.70
C GLU A 109 -14.19 13.79 8.71
N ILE A 110 -12.96 13.67 9.20
CA ILE A 110 -12.61 12.71 10.26
C ILE A 110 -13.46 12.96 11.51
N VAL A 111 -13.57 14.22 11.96
CA VAL A 111 -14.38 14.59 13.13
C VAL A 111 -15.85 14.30 12.88
N ARG A 112 -16.39 14.66 11.71
CA ARG A 112 -17.78 14.37 11.34
C ARG A 112 -18.06 12.87 11.38
N LEU A 113 -17.17 12.03 10.85
CA LEU A 113 -17.31 10.59 10.90
C LEU A 113 -17.27 10.08 12.35
N LEU A 114 -16.24 10.42 13.13
CA LEU A 114 -16.07 9.87 14.46
C LEU A 114 -17.07 10.41 15.49
N VAL A 115 -17.30 11.73 15.52
CA VAL A 115 -18.17 12.38 16.51
C VAL A 115 -19.62 12.26 16.07
N ASN A 116 -19.97 12.69 14.84
CA ASN A 116 -21.38 12.79 14.47
C ASN A 116 -21.96 11.43 14.06
N LYS A 117 -21.18 10.57 13.38
CA LYS A 117 -21.66 9.27 12.90
C LYS A 117 -21.44 8.12 13.90
N PHE A 118 -20.33 8.12 14.65
CA PHE A 118 -20.06 7.10 15.69
C PHE A 118 -20.37 7.58 17.12
N GLY A 119 -20.76 8.85 17.30
CA GLY A 119 -21.17 9.37 18.60
C GLY A 119 -20.03 9.40 19.63
N LEU A 120 -18.78 9.51 19.18
CA LEU A 120 -17.64 9.65 20.09
C LEU A 120 -17.60 11.05 20.71
N ASP A 121 -17.16 11.13 21.96
CA ASP A 121 -16.92 12.41 22.60
C ASP A 121 -15.72 13.12 21.93
N PRO A 122 -15.81 14.40 21.54
CA PRO A 122 -14.71 15.11 20.88
C PRO A 122 -13.39 15.11 21.67
N SER A 123 -13.44 15.12 23.01
CA SER A 123 -12.24 15.09 23.84
C SER A 123 -11.50 13.75 23.76
N SER A 124 -12.23 12.65 23.47
CA SER A 124 -11.64 11.32 23.32
C SER A 124 -10.70 11.19 22.12
N LEU A 125 -10.83 12.08 21.11
CA LEU A 125 -9.98 12.05 19.92
C LEU A 125 -8.50 12.31 20.24
N SER A 126 -8.22 13.02 21.34
CA SER A 126 -6.85 13.28 21.82
C SER A 126 -6.14 12.02 22.36
N ARG A 127 -6.91 10.98 22.73
CA ARG A 127 -6.42 9.68 23.20
C ARG A 127 -6.12 8.71 22.07
N ILE A 128 -6.47 9.06 20.83
CA ILE A 128 -6.24 8.21 19.66
C ILE A 128 -4.83 8.46 19.13
N VAL A 129 -4.08 7.38 18.91
CA VAL A 129 -2.83 7.43 18.14
C VAL A 129 -3.14 7.14 16.68
N TRP A 130 -2.87 8.11 15.81
CA TRP A 130 -3.10 7.96 14.39
C TRP A 130 -1.90 7.38 13.66
N VAL A 131 -2.11 6.46 12.72
CA VAL A 131 -1.07 5.92 11.83
C VAL A 131 -1.48 6.21 10.40
N THR A 132 -0.70 7.04 9.68
CA THR A 132 -1.03 7.47 8.32
C THR A 132 0.19 7.48 7.42
N ASP A 133 -0.01 7.60 6.11
CA ASP A 133 1.06 7.97 5.20
C ASP A 133 1.64 9.37 5.50
N GLU A 134 2.69 9.74 4.75
CA GLU A 134 3.36 11.04 4.87
C GLU A 134 2.76 12.13 3.97
N GLY A 135 1.51 11.96 3.52
CA GLY A 135 0.80 12.95 2.75
C GLY A 135 0.70 14.27 3.51
N SER A 136 1.20 15.35 2.92
CA SER A 136 1.25 16.66 3.58
C SER A 136 -0.12 17.14 4.10
N ASN A 137 -1.20 16.80 3.39
CA ASN A 137 -2.55 17.15 3.79
C ASN A 137 -3.05 16.34 5.00
N ILE A 138 -2.80 15.03 5.07
CA ILE A 138 -3.22 14.21 6.23
C ILE A 138 -2.38 14.53 7.46
N ILE A 139 -1.07 14.82 7.29
CA ILE A 139 -0.21 15.33 8.37
C ILE A 139 -0.80 16.62 8.94
N LYS A 140 -1.14 17.60 8.09
CA LYS A 140 -1.78 18.85 8.53
C LYS A 140 -3.16 18.62 9.15
N ALA A 141 -3.91 17.62 8.69
CA ALA A 141 -5.22 17.30 9.25
C ALA A 141 -5.10 16.80 10.69
N LEU A 142 -4.08 15.99 10.97
CA LEU A 142 -3.89 15.30 12.25
C LEU A 142 -2.88 15.96 13.18
N GLU A 143 -2.30 17.11 12.81
CA GLU A 143 -1.39 17.91 13.64
C GLU A 143 -1.84 18.12 15.10
N PRO A 144 -3.14 18.30 15.41
CA PRO A 144 -3.58 18.43 16.81
C PRO A 144 -3.56 17.11 17.62
N TYR A 145 -3.34 15.97 16.97
CA TYR A 145 -3.42 14.63 17.57
C TYR A 145 -2.07 13.93 17.54
N ARG A 146 -1.93 12.87 18.34
CA ARG A 146 -0.76 11.99 18.27
C ARG A 146 -0.79 11.24 16.94
N ARG A 147 0.30 11.32 16.17
CA ARG A 147 0.42 10.68 14.86
C ARG A 147 1.78 10.02 14.68
N LEU A 148 1.77 8.80 14.16
CA LEU A 148 2.91 8.04 13.71
C LEU A 148 2.90 7.94 12.18
N SER A 149 4.07 7.93 11.56
CA SER A 149 4.21 7.69 10.12
C SER A 149 4.13 6.18 9.83
N CYS A 150 3.44 5.84 8.74
CA CYS A 150 3.34 4.46 8.27
C CYS A 150 4.69 4.00 7.70
N LEU A 151 5.30 3.02 8.37
CA LEU A 151 6.58 2.45 7.95
C LEU A 151 6.53 1.84 6.55
N ASP A 152 5.45 1.15 6.20
CA ASP A 152 5.25 0.60 4.85
C ASP A 152 5.27 1.71 3.78
N HIS A 153 4.67 2.86 4.07
CA HIS A 153 4.72 4.03 3.18
C HIS A 153 6.13 4.64 3.10
N LEU A 154 6.89 4.66 4.20
CA LEU A 154 8.28 5.11 4.22
C LEU A 154 9.14 4.21 3.32
N ILE A 155 9.02 2.89 3.46
CA ILE A 155 9.72 1.91 2.62
C ILE A 155 9.37 2.14 1.15
N ASN A 156 8.08 2.26 0.83
CA ASN A 156 7.64 2.54 -0.54
C ASN A 156 8.25 3.84 -1.09
N THR A 157 8.36 4.87 -0.26
CA THR A 157 8.97 6.16 -0.62
C THR A 157 10.47 6.02 -0.88
N VAL A 158 11.20 5.34 0.01
CA VAL A 158 12.64 5.05 -0.17
C VAL A 158 12.87 4.36 -1.51
N LEU A 159 12.12 3.30 -1.79
CA LEU A 159 12.28 2.51 -3.02
C LEU A 159 11.95 3.35 -4.26
N ARG A 160 10.84 4.09 -4.24
CA ARG A 160 10.43 4.95 -5.37
C ARG A 160 11.49 5.99 -5.72
N HIS A 161 12.09 6.65 -4.73
CA HIS A 161 13.10 7.68 -4.97
C HIS A 161 14.49 7.12 -5.30
N SER A 162 14.79 5.94 -4.76
CA SER A 162 16.09 5.29 -5.00
C SER A 162 16.17 4.63 -6.36
N LEU A 163 15.05 4.10 -6.87
CA LEU A 163 14.96 3.43 -8.18
C LEU A 163 14.21 4.27 -9.24
N HIS A 164 14.09 5.58 -9.05
CA HIS A 164 13.45 6.47 -10.02
C HIS A 164 14.31 6.61 -11.30
N ALA A 165 13.64 6.80 -12.43
CA ALA A 165 14.29 6.93 -13.74
C ALA A 165 15.23 8.15 -13.84
N ASP A 166 15.05 9.18 -13.02
CA ASP A 166 15.94 10.35 -13.00
C ASP A 166 17.19 10.15 -12.13
N ALA A 167 17.19 9.12 -11.27
CA ALA A 167 18.25 8.88 -10.29
C ALA A 167 19.34 7.91 -10.78
N LEU A 168 18.98 7.06 -11.74
CA LEU A 168 19.79 5.95 -12.24
C LEU A 168 20.67 6.27 -13.46
N PRO A 169 20.30 7.14 -14.43
CA PRO A 169 20.99 7.23 -15.72
C PRO A 169 22.49 7.52 -15.63
N ASP A 170 22.89 8.40 -14.71
CA ASP A 170 24.29 8.83 -14.60
C ASP A 170 25.18 7.86 -13.79
N ASN A 171 24.59 6.99 -12.96
CA ASN A 171 25.34 6.20 -11.97
C ASN A 171 25.11 4.67 -12.07
N ALA A 172 23.95 4.26 -12.58
CA ALA A 172 23.54 2.86 -12.72
C ALA A 172 22.56 2.68 -13.90
N PRO A 173 22.94 3.04 -15.13
CA PRO A 173 22.07 2.98 -16.32
C PRO A 173 21.52 1.57 -16.54
N ASP A 174 22.37 0.54 -16.40
CA ASP A 174 22.00 -0.88 -16.57
C ASP A 174 20.83 -1.30 -15.66
N ILE A 175 20.74 -0.72 -14.46
CA ILE A 175 19.65 -0.98 -13.50
C ILE A 175 18.36 -0.34 -14.00
N GLY A 176 18.43 0.91 -14.45
CA GLY A 176 17.28 1.61 -15.05
C GLY A 176 16.77 0.89 -16.29
N GLU A 177 17.68 0.45 -17.16
CA GLU A 177 17.37 -0.32 -18.36
C GLU A 177 16.72 -1.66 -18.03
N THR A 178 17.27 -2.41 -17.07
CA THR A 178 16.69 -3.69 -16.61
C THR A 178 15.27 -3.51 -16.07
N LEU A 179 15.04 -2.49 -15.23
CA LEU A 179 13.72 -2.19 -14.68
C LEU A 179 12.71 -1.84 -15.78
N SER A 180 13.12 -1.01 -16.74
CA SER A 180 12.30 -0.60 -17.88
C SER A 180 11.99 -1.77 -18.80
N ALA A 181 13.00 -2.58 -19.13
CA ALA A 181 12.89 -3.76 -19.97
C ALA A 181 11.97 -4.81 -19.33
N ALA A 182 12.12 -5.12 -18.04
CA ALA A 182 11.23 -6.04 -17.34
C ALA A 182 9.78 -5.55 -17.30
N LYS A 183 9.56 -4.25 -17.04
CA LYS A 183 8.22 -3.63 -17.07
C LYS A 183 7.59 -3.69 -18.46
N GLY A 184 8.37 -3.44 -19.50
CA GLY A 184 7.95 -3.50 -20.90
C GLY A 184 7.65 -4.93 -21.37
N LEU A 185 8.51 -5.89 -21.01
CA LEU A 185 8.33 -7.30 -21.30
C LEU A 185 7.03 -7.83 -20.72
N VAL A 186 6.76 -7.62 -19.43
CA VAL A 186 5.51 -8.10 -18.83
C VAL A 186 4.28 -7.44 -19.43
N ARG A 187 4.35 -6.15 -19.78
CA ARG A 187 3.26 -5.45 -20.49
C ARG A 187 2.98 -6.13 -21.83
N TYR A 188 4.03 -6.40 -22.61
CA TYR A 188 3.91 -7.09 -23.88
C TYR A 188 3.29 -8.48 -23.71
N LEU A 189 3.79 -9.30 -22.77
CA LEU A 189 3.29 -10.65 -22.51
C LEU A 189 1.78 -10.66 -22.20
N LYS A 190 1.29 -9.65 -21.47
CA LYS A 190 -0.14 -9.50 -21.17
C LYS A 190 -0.95 -9.08 -22.39
N HIS A 191 -0.43 -8.16 -23.21
CA HIS A 191 -1.12 -7.65 -24.39
C HIS A 191 -1.17 -8.67 -25.54
N SER A 192 -0.12 -9.47 -25.70
CA SER A 192 -0.02 -10.49 -26.76
C SER A 192 -0.76 -11.79 -26.43
N GLY A 193 -1.30 -11.94 -25.22
CA GLY A 193 -1.90 -13.17 -24.72
C GLY A 193 -0.89 -14.27 -24.36
N LEU A 194 0.41 -14.02 -24.52
CA LEU A 194 1.48 -14.96 -24.16
C LEU A 194 1.49 -15.30 -22.67
N ALA A 195 1.07 -14.37 -21.81
CA ALA A 195 1.01 -14.60 -20.37
C ALA A 195 0.16 -15.82 -19.97
N ALA A 196 -0.85 -16.18 -20.78
CA ALA A 196 -1.70 -17.36 -20.53
C ALA A 196 -1.02 -18.69 -20.91
N GLN A 197 0.10 -18.64 -21.63
CA GLN A 197 0.84 -19.81 -22.13
C GLN A 197 2.11 -20.09 -21.32
N LEU A 198 2.33 -19.33 -20.24
CA LEU A 198 3.51 -19.45 -19.38
C LEU A 198 3.23 -20.40 -18.22
N SER A 199 4.28 -21.07 -17.74
CA SER A 199 4.18 -21.96 -16.57
C SER A 199 3.80 -21.25 -15.28
N LYS A 200 4.12 -19.95 -15.16
CA LYS A 200 3.81 -19.11 -14.00
C LYS A 200 3.19 -17.78 -14.42
N THR A 201 2.41 -17.19 -13.51
CA THR A 201 1.82 -15.86 -13.70
C THR A 201 2.89 -14.78 -13.63
N VAL A 202 2.95 -13.95 -14.67
CA VAL A 202 3.76 -12.72 -14.69
C VAL A 202 3.01 -11.56 -14.06
N LEU A 203 3.70 -10.81 -13.20
CA LEU A 203 3.14 -9.70 -12.43
C LEU A 203 3.58 -8.37 -13.04
N GLN A 204 2.63 -7.45 -13.23
CA GLN A 204 2.94 -6.15 -13.84
C GLN A 204 3.40 -5.19 -12.76
N MET A 205 4.48 -4.46 -13.06
CA MET A 205 4.97 -3.38 -12.22
C MET A 205 3.94 -2.24 -12.21
N GLY A 206 3.42 -1.91 -11.04
CA GLY A 206 2.52 -0.79 -10.79
C GLY A 206 3.28 0.48 -10.42
N GLU A 207 2.68 1.64 -10.68
CA GLU A 207 3.34 2.95 -10.46
C GLU A 207 3.39 3.37 -8.98
N THR A 208 2.42 2.94 -8.17
CA THR A 208 2.19 3.49 -6.82
C THR A 208 2.60 2.55 -5.68
N ARG A 209 2.78 1.25 -5.96
CA ARG A 209 3.13 0.22 -4.97
C ARG A 209 4.42 -0.50 -5.37
N PHE A 210 5.52 -0.13 -4.73
CA PHE A 210 6.85 -0.63 -5.09
C PHE A 210 7.04 -2.12 -4.82
N SER A 211 6.24 -2.72 -3.95
CA SER A 211 6.19 -4.19 -3.80
C SER A 211 5.93 -4.90 -5.14
N THR A 212 5.28 -4.24 -6.10
CA THR A 212 5.09 -4.76 -7.46
C THR A 212 6.38 -4.78 -8.29
N VAL A 213 7.39 -3.96 -8.01
CA VAL A 213 8.70 -4.00 -8.68
C VAL A 213 9.38 -5.33 -8.37
N TYR A 214 9.55 -5.65 -7.08
CA TYR A 214 10.09 -6.93 -6.64
C TYR A 214 9.31 -8.10 -7.26
N LEU A 215 7.98 -8.10 -7.14
CA LEU A 215 7.13 -9.16 -7.68
C LEU A 215 7.27 -9.33 -9.20
N THR A 216 7.39 -8.24 -9.95
CA THR A 216 7.61 -8.27 -11.39
C THR A 216 8.94 -8.94 -11.72
N LEU A 217 10.03 -8.43 -11.14
CA LEU A 217 11.38 -8.94 -11.38
C LEU A 217 11.49 -10.42 -10.97
N LYS A 218 10.94 -10.78 -9.80
CA LYS A 218 10.90 -12.15 -9.33
C LYS A 218 10.12 -13.04 -10.28
N SER A 219 8.96 -12.59 -10.77
CA SER A 219 8.16 -13.34 -11.73
C SER A 219 8.88 -13.55 -13.06
N VAL A 220 9.68 -12.58 -13.52
CA VAL A 220 10.50 -12.71 -14.75
C VAL A 220 11.66 -13.69 -14.51
N GLN A 221 12.38 -13.55 -13.40
CA GLN A 221 13.50 -14.42 -13.03
C GLN A 221 13.07 -15.90 -12.97
N ASP A 222 11.91 -16.16 -12.37
CA ASP A 222 11.38 -17.50 -12.12
C ASP A 222 11.06 -18.32 -13.38
N ILE A 223 10.90 -17.68 -14.53
CA ILE A 223 10.60 -18.30 -15.83
C ILE A 223 11.52 -17.80 -16.93
N PHE A 224 12.69 -17.27 -16.58
CA PHE A 224 13.60 -16.64 -17.53
C PHE A 224 13.96 -17.54 -18.73
N PRO A 225 14.29 -18.84 -18.54
CA PRO A 225 14.58 -19.74 -19.67
C PRO A 225 13.37 -19.97 -20.59
N GLU A 226 12.17 -20.11 -20.01
CA GLU A 226 10.93 -20.29 -20.78
C GLU A 226 10.60 -19.02 -21.59
N LEU A 227 10.81 -17.84 -21.01
CA LEU A 227 10.63 -16.57 -21.71
C LEU A 227 11.59 -16.44 -22.89
N TRP A 228 12.86 -16.82 -22.70
CA TRP A 228 13.85 -16.81 -23.77
C TRP A 228 13.43 -17.68 -24.95
N GLU A 229 13.11 -18.95 -24.71
CA GLU A 229 12.71 -19.91 -25.74
C GLU A 229 11.47 -19.44 -26.52
N LYS A 230 10.45 -18.94 -25.81
CA LYS A 230 9.22 -18.45 -26.44
C LYS A 230 9.45 -17.19 -27.28
N LEU A 231 10.30 -16.28 -26.83
CA LEU A 231 10.63 -15.06 -27.58
C LEU A 231 11.52 -15.38 -28.78
N GLU A 232 12.46 -16.32 -28.65
CA GLU A 232 13.29 -16.81 -29.75
C GLU A 232 12.45 -17.43 -30.86
N THR A 233 11.50 -18.30 -30.51
CA THR A 233 10.57 -18.91 -31.47
C THR A 233 9.75 -17.89 -32.26
N ARG A 234 9.55 -16.69 -31.71
CA ARG A 234 8.80 -15.59 -32.33
C ARG A 234 9.67 -14.55 -33.01
N GLY A 235 11.00 -14.65 -32.90
CA GLY A 235 11.93 -13.62 -33.36
C GLY A 235 11.82 -12.30 -32.59
N GLU A 236 11.45 -12.35 -31.31
CA GLU A 236 11.20 -11.18 -30.45
C GLU A 236 12.20 -11.07 -29.26
N LEU A 237 13.44 -11.58 -29.44
CA LEU A 237 14.48 -11.58 -28.40
C LEU A 237 14.90 -10.16 -27.97
N GLU A 238 14.68 -9.15 -28.80
CA GLU A 238 14.96 -7.75 -28.47
C GLU A 238 14.22 -7.26 -27.22
N ARG A 239 13.13 -7.95 -26.83
CA ARG A 239 12.32 -7.62 -25.65
C ARG A 239 12.93 -8.08 -24.32
N ILE A 240 13.86 -9.04 -24.35
CA ILE A 240 14.50 -9.60 -23.15
C ILE A 240 16.01 -9.32 -23.11
N GLN A 241 16.63 -8.96 -24.23
CA GLN A 241 18.09 -8.77 -24.35
C GLN A 241 18.68 -7.76 -23.34
N ASN A 242 17.92 -6.74 -22.94
CA ASN A 242 18.35 -5.73 -21.96
C ASN A 242 18.09 -6.14 -20.50
N ILE A 243 17.74 -7.40 -20.24
CA ILE A 243 17.55 -7.96 -18.91
C ILE A 243 18.71 -8.92 -18.65
N ALA A 244 19.80 -8.40 -18.07
CA ALA A 244 20.95 -9.21 -17.70
C ALA A 244 20.57 -10.13 -16.51
N PRO A 245 20.73 -11.47 -16.60
CA PRO A 245 20.28 -12.40 -15.55
C PRO A 245 20.94 -12.20 -14.19
N ASP A 246 22.22 -11.84 -14.18
CA ASP A 246 23.00 -11.52 -12.98
C ASP A 246 22.49 -10.24 -12.30
N LEU A 247 22.21 -9.19 -13.08
CA LEU A 247 21.65 -7.94 -12.55
C LEU A 247 20.20 -8.12 -12.07
N LEU A 248 19.40 -8.89 -12.81
CA LEU A 248 18.06 -9.28 -12.38
C LEU A 248 18.11 -10.04 -11.04
N SER A 249 19.05 -10.99 -10.91
CA SER A 249 19.25 -11.75 -9.68
C SER A 249 19.67 -10.85 -8.51
N PHE A 250 20.58 -9.90 -8.75
CA PHE A 250 20.95 -8.89 -7.76
C PHE A 250 19.72 -8.08 -7.32
N LEU A 251 18.94 -7.52 -8.25
CA LEU A 251 17.79 -6.69 -7.91
C LEU A 251 16.72 -7.46 -7.13
N VAL A 252 16.43 -8.70 -7.51
CA VAL A 252 15.50 -9.57 -6.77
C VAL A 252 16.00 -9.77 -5.34
N THR A 253 17.26 -10.16 -5.19
CA THR A 253 17.88 -10.41 -3.87
C THR A 253 17.93 -9.13 -3.02
N PHE A 254 18.23 -8.00 -3.63
CA PHE A 254 18.32 -6.72 -2.95
C PHE A 254 16.94 -6.19 -2.52
N LEU A 255 15.90 -6.38 -3.33
CA LEU A 255 14.55 -5.87 -3.03
C LEU A 255 13.74 -6.78 -2.11
N GLU A 256 14.10 -8.06 -1.99
CA GLU A 256 13.38 -9.04 -1.18
C GLU A 256 13.22 -8.62 0.30
N PRO A 257 14.24 -8.13 1.02
CA PRO A 257 14.07 -7.69 2.41
C PRO A 257 13.06 -6.55 2.56
N PHE A 258 13.01 -5.63 1.61
CA PHE A 258 12.02 -4.55 1.60
C PHE A 258 10.61 -5.11 1.39
N TYR A 259 10.44 -6.01 0.42
CA TYR A 259 9.14 -6.67 0.19
C TYR A 259 8.66 -7.41 1.44
N ASN A 260 9.55 -8.18 2.09
CA ASN A 260 9.25 -8.93 3.30
C ASN A 260 8.87 -8.00 4.46
N ALA A 261 9.60 -6.89 4.65
CA ALA A 261 9.25 -5.87 5.63
C ALA A 261 7.83 -5.34 5.42
N GLN A 262 7.49 -4.95 4.18
CA GLN A 262 6.15 -4.46 3.87
C GLN A 262 5.07 -5.52 4.15
N ARG A 263 5.30 -6.79 3.81
CA ARG A 263 4.32 -7.87 4.06
C ARG A 263 4.08 -8.08 5.55
N GLU A 264 5.12 -8.04 6.37
CA GLU A 264 5.01 -8.26 7.81
C GLU A 264 4.40 -7.04 8.53
N LEU A 265 4.79 -5.83 8.15
CA LEU A 265 4.29 -4.59 8.76
C LEU A 265 2.82 -4.28 8.39
N GLU A 266 2.33 -4.82 7.27
CA GLU A 266 0.91 -4.72 6.88
C GLU A 266 -0.01 -5.70 7.64
N GLY A 267 0.54 -6.55 8.50
CA GLY A 267 -0.22 -7.49 9.32
C GLY A 267 -1.26 -6.80 10.22
N ASP A 268 -2.45 -7.40 10.30
CA ASP A 268 -3.58 -6.87 11.08
C ASP A 268 -4.11 -7.85 12.15
N LYS A 269 -3.42 -9.00 12.31
CA LYS A 269 -3.76 -10.06 13.28
C LYS A 269 -2.73 -10.21 14.41
N TYR A 270 -1.67 -9.43 14.37
CA TYR A 270 -0.58 -9.42 15.35
C TYR A 270 0.00 -8.01 15.46
N THR A 271 0.72 -7.74 16.54
CA THR A 271 1.35 -6.43 16.74
C THR A 271 2.50 -6.24 15.76
N THR A 272 2.49 -5.12 15.02
CA THR A 272 3.52 -4.78 14.05
C THR A 272 4.42 -3.64 14.50
N ILE A 273 3.99 -2.84 15.48
CA ILE A 273 4.76 -1.67 15.96
C ILE A 273 6.12 -2.06 16.55
N ASN A 274 6.22 -3.19 17.23
CA ASN A 274 7.48 -3.72 17.74
C ASN A 274 8.44 -4.17 16.62
N LEU A 275 7.92 -4.45 15.42
CA LEU A 275 8.72 -4.84 14.26
C LEU A 275 9.30 -3.63 13.52
N VAL A 276 8.82 -2.42 13.79
CA VAL A 276 9.31 -1.18 13.17
C VAL A 276 10.81 -1.04 13.40
N CYS A 277 11.26 -1.04 14.66
CA CYS A 277 12.68 -0.93 14.98
C CYS A 277 13.51 -2.08 14.38
N LEU A 278 12.99 -3.30 14.42
CA LEU A 278 13.67 -4.48 13.88
C LEU A 278 13.91 -4.36 12.37
N TRP A 279 12.85 -4.03 11.62
CA TRP A 279 12.95 -3.87 10.17
C TRP A 279 13.78 -2.66 9.77
N THR A 280 13.69 -1.55 10.50
CA THR A 280 14.56 -0.39 10.27
C THR A 280 16.03 -0.76 10.36
N GLU A 281 16.46 -1.43 11.43
CA GLU A 281 17.86 -1.82 11.61
C GLU A 281 18.29 -2.88 10.58
N LYS A 282 17.41 -3.85 10.27
CA LYS A 282 17.67 -4.86 9.24
C LYS A 282 17.85 -4.24 7.86
N LEU A 283 17.01 -3.27 7.49
CA LEU A 283 17.10 -2.58 6.20
C LEU A 283 18.30 -1.66 6.12
N LYS A 284 18.66 -0.95 7.21
CA LYS A 284 19.90 -0.16 7.30
C LYS A 284 21.11 -1.03 6.99
N LYS A 285 21.27 -2.14 7.73
CA LYS A 285 22.37 -3.09 7.55
C LYS A 285 22.39 -3.68 6.13
N HIS A 286 21.22 -4.00 5.57
CA HIS A 286 21.10 -4.54 4.21
C HIS A 286 21.55 -3.54 3.13
N CYS A 287 21.43 -2.24 3.39
CA CYS A 287 21.86 -1.18 2.48
C CYS A 287 23.33 -0.76 2.65
N GLU A 288 24.08 -1.40 3.54
CA GLU A 288 25.53 -1.16 3.64
C GLU A 288 26.23 -1.71 2.39
N PRO A 289 27.19 -0.97 1.80
CA PRO A 289 27.97 -1.45 0.66
C PRO A 289 28.70 -2.76 0.97
N SER A 290 28.62 -3.72 0.05
CA SER A 290 29.43 -4.95 0.13
C SER A 290 30.77 -4.74 -0.59
N PRO A 291 31.88 -5.28 -0.07
CA PRO A 291 33.17 -5.30 -0.79
C PRO A 291 33.12 -6.01 -2.14
N THR A 292 32.12 -6.87 -2.35
CA THR A 292 31.91 -7.63 -3.59
C THR A 292 30.93 -6.95 -4.55
N ASP A 293 30.36 -5.79 -4.19
CA ASP A 293 29.41 -5.10 -5.05
C ASP A 293 30.11 -4.52 -6.27
N SER A 294 29.46 -4.61 -7.43
CA SER A 294 29.83 -3.78 -8.59
C SER A 294 29.59 -2.29 -8.29
N PRO A 295 30.17 -1.34 -9.06
CA PRO A 295 29.92 0.08 -8.87
C PRO A 295 28.42 0.45 -8.86
N GLN A 296 27.62 -0.14 -9.74
CA GLN A 296 26.18 0.07 -9.83
C GLN A 296 25.44 -0.49 -8.60
N GLN A 297 25.86 -1.66 -8.11
CA GLN A 297 25.28 -2.29 -6.93
C GLN A 297 25.57 -1.46 -5.67
N ALA A 298 26.82 -1.03 -5.51
CA ALA A 298 27.25 -0.16 -4.41
C ALA A 298 26.48 1.17 -4.41
N PHE A 299 26.28 1.77 -5.59
CA PHE A 299 25.46 2.98 -5.75
C PHE A 299 24.03 2.76 -5.27
N VAL A 300 23.37 1.66 -5.67
CA VAL A 300 22.01 1.36 -5.23
C VAL A 300 21.94 1.20 -3.72
N ARG A 301 22.87 0.46 -3.11
CA ARG A 301 22.91 0.28 -1.65
C ARG A 301 23.09 1.60 -0.92
N GLN A 302 24.11 2.37 -1.29
CA GLN A 302 24.41 3.67 -0.69
C GLN A 302 23.20 4.61 -0.78
N ARG A 303 22.58 4.70 -1.97
CA ARG A 303 21.42 5.57 -2.17
C ARG A 303 20.23 5.18 -1.28
N HIS A 304 19.93 3.88 -1.17
CA HIS A 304 18.87 3.43 -0.27
C HIS A 304 19.21 3.70 1.19
N ALA A 305 20.47 3.52 1.61
CA ALA A 305 20.94 3.85 2.95
C ALA A 305 20.74 5.34 3.26
N GLU A 306 21.11 6.24 2.35
CA GLU A 306 20.94 7.68 2.50
C GLU A 306 19.46 8.06 2.68
N PHE A 307 18.56 7.52 1.84
CA PHE A 307 17.12 7.77 1.99
C PHE A 307 16.54 7.20 3.28
N ILE A 308 17.03 6.04 3.74
CA ILE A 308 16.62 5.46 5.01
C ILE A 308 17.03 6.40 6.17
N LEU A 309 18.25 6.93 6.14
CA LEU A 309 18.77 7.83 7.19
C LEU A 309 18.13 9.23 7.17
N GLN A 310 17.71 9.74 6.01
CA GLN A 310 17.05 11.04 5.89
C GLN A 310 15.66 11.09 6.53
N LYS A 311 14.98 9.94 6.67
CA LYS A 311 13.69 9.86 7.35
C LYS A 311 13.91 9.94 8.87
N LYS A 312 13.71 11.14 9.42
CA LYS A 312 13.90 11.45 10.86
C LYS A 312 12.86 10.79 11.79
N SER A 313 11.82 10.16 11.25
CA SER A 313 10.74 9.54 12.02
C SER A 313 10.53 8.09 11.56
N TRP A 314 11.35 7.18 12.08
CA TRP A 314 11.04 5.75 12.10
C TRP A 314 10.32 5.44 13.41
#